data_AF-A0A9D2BN73-F1
#
_entry.id   AF-A0A9D2BN73-F1
#
_cell.length_a   1.000
_cell.length_b   1.000
_cell.length_c   1.000
_cell.angle_alpha   90.00
_cell.angle_beta   90.00
_cell.angle_gamma   90.00
#
_symmetry.space_group_name_H-M   'P 1'
#
loop_
_entity.id
_entity.type
_entity.pdbx_description
1 polymer ?
#
loop_
_entity_poly.entity_id
_entity_poly.type
_entity_poly.pdbx_seq_one_letter_code
_entity_poly.pdbx_strand_id
1 'polypeptide(L)'
;MSKRIYVVSDIHGYYDLFIKLLEKINFNQDDLLYIIGDICDRGPDTLKLIFYIQKHDNIILLKGNHEYMMQEALYYGIYYNDFDYPSKALKIWMVNGGNTTMQSIRSYLQKDKLTHDDYRVVRDAFLKQLYEYLVNLPNYLEITVNKKRFILVHAGINPRYPLEKQRVQDLLWIRNDFYYARGDLTKVYIFGHTPTVLLNEDRSFNIWFDTVNQNKIGIDGGLACGSIYGQLNCLCLNDGKITVIKKEGANDEGSFL
;
A
#
# COMPACT_ATOMS: atom_id res chain seq x y z
N MET A 1 17.97 -13.53 -16.53
CA MET A 1 18.36 -12.09 -16.61
C MET A 1 18.96 -11.69 -15.26
N SER A 2 19.56 -10.51 -15.10
CA SER A 2 19.97 -10.07 -13.75
C SER A 2 18.72 -9.69 -12.95
N LYS A 3 18.64 -10.16 -11.70
CA LYS A 3 17.56 -9.88 -10.75
C LYS A 3 17.26 -8.37 -10.69
N ARG A 4 16.02 -7.98 -10.98
CA ARG A 4 15.53 -6.61 -10.83
C ARG A 4 14.79 -6.45 -9.50
N ILE A 5 14.90 -5.27 -8.91
CA ILE A 5 14.26 -4.90 -7.66
C ILE A 5 13.35 -3.72 -7.94
N TYR A 6 12.05 -3.92 -7.74
CA TYR A 6 11.01 -2.94 -8.00
C TYR A 6 10.35 -2.48 -6.71
N VAL A 7 9.83 -1.26 -6.70
CA VAL A 7 9.02 -0.70 -5.60
C VAL A 7 7.77 -0.04 -6.17
N VAL A 8 6.61 -0.37 -5.58
CA VAL A 8 5.28 0.20 -5.87
C VAL A 8 4.56 0.50 -4.55
N SER A 9 3.52 1.33 -4.57
CA SER A 9 2.72 1.65 -3.38
C SER A 9 1.25 1.86 -3.71
N ASP A 10 0.40 1.87 -2.67
CA ASP A 10 -0.96 2.42 -2.66
C ASP A 10 -1.85 1.91 -3.82
N ILE A 11 -1.87 0.58 -4.00
CA ILE A 11 -2.60 -0.10 -5.08
C ILE A 11 -4.11 -0.08 -4.82
N HIS A 12 -4.55 -0.06 -3.56
CA HIS A 12 -5.95 0.09 -3.15
C HIS A 12 -6.92 -0.82 -3.92
N GLY A 13 -6.63 -2.11 -4.01
CA GLY A 13 -7.52 -3.10 -4.62
C GLY A 13 -7.69 -2.99 -6.15
N TYR A 14 -6.93 -2.14 -6.84
CA TYR A 14 -6.93 -2.07 -8.31
C TYR A 14 -6.08 -3.20 -8.94
N TYR A 15 -6.53 -4.44 -8.72
CA TYR A 15 -5.85 -5.66 -9.15
C TYR A 15 -5.49 -5.65 -10.65
N ASP A 16 -6.41 -5.25 -11.53
CA ASP A 16 -6.16 -5.25 -12.97
C ASP A 16 -5.03 -4.29 -13.37
N LEU A 17 -4.91 -3.13 -12.71
CA LEU A 17 -3.82 -2.19 -12.96
C LEU A 17 -2.48 -2.73 -12.45
N PHE A 18 -2.51 -3.46 -11.34
CA PHE A 18 -1.34 -4.15 -10.82
C PHE A 18 -0.86 -5.24 -11.78
N ILE A 19 -1.75 -6.06 -12.34
CA ILE A 19 -1.37 -7.06 -13.35
C ILE A 19 -0.80 -6.41 -14.61
N LYS A 20 -1.46 -5.35 -15.13
CA LYS A 20 -0.92 -4.56 -16.26
C LYS A 20 0.48 -4.00 -15.96
N LEU A 21 0.74 -3.61 -14.71
CA LEU A 21 2.07 -3.15 -14.30
C LEU A 21 3.10 -4.29 -14.37
N LEU A 22 2.79 -5.46 -13.82
CA LEU A 22 3.68 -6.63 -13.84
C LEU A 22 4.01 -7.07 -15.27
N GLU A 23 3.01 -7.07 -16.15
CA GLU A 23 3.20 -7.33 -17.59
C GLU A 23 4.13 -6.30 -18.22
N LYS A 24 3.89 -5.00 -17.98
CA LYS A 24 4.69 -3.91 -18.57
C LYS A 24 6.15 -3.91 -18.16
N ILE A 25 6.46 -4.35 -16.93
CA ILE A 25 7.84 -4.50 -16.46
C ILE A 25 8.44 -5.86 -16.80
N ASN A 26 7.69 -6.76 -17.45
CA ASN A 26 8.05 -8.17 -17.67
C ASN A 26 8.50 -8.88 -16.38
N PHE A 27 7.74 -8.66 -15.30
CA PHE A 27 8.05 -9.21 -13.99
C PHE A 27 8.09 -10.74 -14.04
N ASN A 28 9.14 -11.33 -13.47
CA ASN A 28 9.31 -12.77 -13.42
C ASN A 28 9.85 -13.23 -12.05
N GLN A 29 10.00 -14.54 -11.87
CA GLN A 29 10.39 -15.17 -10.61
C GLN A 29 11.79 -14.80 -10.10
N ASP A 30 12.71 -14.34 -10.98
CA ASP A 30 14.05 -13.91 -10.57
C ASP A 30 14.05 -12.48 -9.99
N ASP A 31 13.02 -11.70 -10.28
CA ASP A 31 12.85 -10.33 -9.81
C ASP A 31 12.29 -10.28 -8.39
N LEU A 32 12.37 -9.12 -7.75
CA LEU A 32 11.79 -8.87 -6.43
C LEU A 32 10.97 -7.59 -6.48
N LEU A 33 9.73 -7.65 -5.99
CA LEU A 33 8.85 -6.49 -5.90
C LEU A 33 8.52 -6.19 -4.45
N TYR A 34 8.75 -4.95 -4.03
CA TYR A 34 8.28 -4.43 -2.76
C TYR A 34 7.02 -3.59 -2.98
N ILE A 35 5.96 -3.88 -2.22
CA ILE A 35 4.75 -3.07 -2.16
C ILE A 35 4.75 -2.36 -0.81
N ILE A 36 4.86 -1.03 -0.80
CA ILE A 36 5.00 -0.24 0.43
C ILE A 36 3.64 0.18 1.04
N GLY A 37 2.76 -0.80 1.23
CA GLY A 37 1.46 -0.64 1.89
C GLY A 37 0.30 -0.23 0.99
N ASP A 38 -0.88 -0.15 1.61
CA ASP A 38 -2.16 0.30 1.08
C ASP A 38 -2.61 -0.47 -0.17
N ILE A 39 -2.66 -1.80 -0.06
CA ILE A 39 -3.21 -2.68 -1.09
C ILE A 39 -4.70 -2.91 -0.93
N CYS A 40 -5.28 -2.63 0.24
CA CYS A 40 -6.71 -2.79 0.50
C CYS A 40 -7.49 -1.48 0.36
N ASP A 41 -8.81 -1.62 0.43
CA ASP A 41 -9.82 -0.57 0.43
C ASP A 41 -9.95 0.23 -0.88
N ARG A 42 -11.06 0.96 -0.99
CA ARG A 42 -11.42 1.90 -2.08
C ARG A 42 -11.62 1.26 -3.47
N GLY A 43 -10.67 0.48 -3.98
CA GLY A 43 -10.83 -0.27 -5.24
C GLY A 43 -11.61 -1.58 -5.08
N PRO A 44 -11.88 -2.25 -6.20
CA PRO A 44 -12.87 -3.34 -6.27
C PRO A 44 -12.35 -4.72 -5.81
N ASP A 45 -11.06 -4.99 -5.94
CA ASP A 45 -10.53 -6.36 -5.98
C ASP A 45 -9.45 -6.64 -4.92
N THR A 46 -9.61 -6.10 -3.71
CA THR A 46 -8.66 -6.31 -2.59
C THR A 46 -8.29 -7.77 -2.36
N LEU A 47 -9.27 -8.68 -2.30
CA LEU A 47 -8.97 -10.09 -2.03
C LEU A 47 -8.20 -10.77 -3.17
N LYS A 48 -8.49 -10.44 -4.44
CA LYS A 48 -7.71 -10.96 -5.57
C LYS A 48 -6.25 -10.53 -5.44
N LEU A 49 -6.01 -9.27 -5.07
CA LEU A 49 -4.67 -8.74 -4.88
C LEU A 49 -3.94 -9.40 -3.70
N ILE A 50 -4.60 -9.57 -2.54
CA ILE A 50 -4.02 -10.29 -1.39
C ILE A 50 -3.65 -11.72 -1.78
N PHE A 51 -4.57 -12.47 -2.39
CA PHE A 51 -4.32 -13.86 -2.79
C PHE A 51 -3.23 -13.98 -3.85
N TYR A 52 -3.11 -13.00 -4.75
CA TYR A 52 -2.02 -12.96 -5.70
C TYR A 52 -0.69 -12.78 -4.97
N ILE A 53 -0.56 -11.74 -4.14
CA ILE A 53 0.68 -11.47 -3.39
C ILE A 53 1.10 -12.68 -2.55
N GLN A 54 0.16 -13.31 -1.83
CA GLN A 54 0.44 -14.49 -0.99
C GLN A 54 0.91 -15.72 -1.77
N LYS A 55 0.64 -15.81 -3.08
CA LYS A 55 1.11 -16.90 -3.93
C LYS A 55 2.51 -16.68 -4.50
N HIS A 56 3.09 -15.49 -4.31
CA HIS A 56 4.36 -15.10 -4.92
C HIS A 56 5.39 -14.70 -3.86
N ASP A 57 6.33 -15.61 -3.56
CA ASP A 57 7.39 -15.40 -2.55
C ASP A 57 8.33 -14.21 -2.88
N ASN A 58 8.35 -13.79 -4.14
CA ASN A 58 9.14 -12.67 -4.62
C ASN A 58 8.38 -11.34 -4.67
N ILE A 59 7.20 -11.27 -4.04
CA ILE A 59 6.45 -10.04 -3.80
C ILE A 59 6.32 -9.83 -2.29
N ILE A 60 6.98 -8.79 -1.78
CA ILE A 60 7.02 -8.48 -0.36
C ILE A 60 6.13 -7.26 -0.08
N LEU A 61 5.10 -7.46 0.73
CA LEU A 61 4.20 -6.41 1.18
C LEU A 61 4.66 -5.84 2.53
N LEU A 62 4.70 -4.51 2.64
CA LEU A 62 4.80 -3.80 3.91
C LEU A 62 3.39 -3.38 4.38
N LYS A 63 3.27 -3.13 5.67
CA LYS A 63 2.04 -2.61 6.28
C LYS A 63 1.84 -1.15 5.89
N GLY A 64 0.67 -0.82 5.34
CA GLY A 64 0.17 0.54 5.21
C GLY A 64 -0.82 0.91 6.30
N ASN A 65 -1.32 2.14 6.29
CA ASN A 65 -2.32 2.56 7.27
C ASN A 65 -3.67 1.87 7.04
N HIS A 66 -4.01 1.53 5.80
CA HIS A 66 -5.22 0.79 5.49
C HIS A 66 -5.16 -0.65 6.00
N GLU A 67 -4.02 -1.34 5.82
CA GLU A 67 -3.82 -2.66 6.42
C GLU A 67 -3.91 -2.61 7.94
N TYR A 68 -3.38 -1.57 8.59
CA TYR A 68 -3.51 -1.39 10.03
C TYR A 68 -4.97 -1.15 10.47
N MET A 69 -5.71 -0.27 9.78
CA MET A 69 -7.13 -0.04 10.11
C MET A 69 -7.98 -1.31 9.96
N MET A 70 -7.73 -2.08 8.89
CA MET A 70 -8.34 -3.40 8.71
C MET A 70 -7.94 -4.35 9.83
N GLN A 71 -6.65 -4.44 10.17
CA GLN A 71 -6.15 -5.27 11.27
C GLN A 71 -6.88 -4.97 12.59
N GLU A 72 -7.01 -3.69 12.96
CA GLU A 72 -7.72 -3.30 14.18
C GLU A 72 -9.20 -3.68 14.10
N ALA A 73 -9.88 -3.42 12.99
CA ALA A 73 -11.28 -3.80 12.83
C ALA A 73 -11.49 -5.33 12.93
N LEU A 74 -10.58 -6.12 12.34
CA LEU A 74 -10.59 -7.59 12.44
C LEU A 74 -10.34 -8.07 13.86
N TYR A 75 -9.40 -7.47 14.60
CA TYR A 75 -9.15 -7.80 16.01
C TYR A 75 -10.43 -7.70 16.84
N TYR A 76 -11.13 -6.56 16.75
CA TYR A 76 -12.39 -6.36 17.47
C TYR A 76 -13.48 -7.30 16.95
N GLY A 77 -13.58 -7.52 15.63
CA GLY A 77 -14.56 -8.45 15.06
C GLY A 77 -14.37 -9.89 15.52
N ILE A 78 -13.12 -10.35 15.66
CA ILE A 78 -12.77 -11.68 16.16
C ILE A 78 -13.00 -11.76 17.67
N TYR A 79 -12.51 -10.80 18.44
CA TYR A 79 -12.56 -10.82 19.91
C TYR A 79 -14.00 -10.76 20.44
N TYR A 80 -14.85 -9.92 19.83
CA TYR A 80 -16.25 -9.78 20.20
C TYR A 80 -17.19 -10.67 19.37
N ASN A 81 -16.64 -11.48 18.47
CA ASN A 81 -17.38 -12.38 17.56
C ASN A 81 -18.46 -11.66 16.72
N ASP A 82 -18.23 -10.37 16.42
CA ASP A 82 -19.20 -9.54 15.74
C ASP A 82 -18.52 -8.57 14.76
N PHE A 83 -18.17 -9.12 13.59
CA PHE A 83 -17.57 -8.35 12.48
C PHE A 83 -18.60 -7.48 11.74
N ASP A 84 -19.90 -7.68 11.99
CA ASP A 84 -20.97 -6.89 11.37
C ASP A 84 -21.50 -5.80 12.30
N TYR A 85 -21.13 -5.80 13.59
CA TYR A 85 -21.46 -4.75 14.55
C TYR A 85 -20.36 -3.69 14.66
N PRO A 86 -20.72 -2.39 14.62
CA PRO A 86 -19.75 -1.34 14.41
C PRO A 86 -19.01 -0.97 15.69
N SER A 87 -17.87 -1.62 15.91
CA SER A 87 -16.83 -1.16 16.82
C SER A 87 -16.27 0.21 16.38
N LYS A 88 -15.60 0.94 17.28
CA LYS A 88 -14.93 2.20 16.91
C LYS A 88 -13.90 1.99 15.80
N ALA A 89 -13.14 0.90 15.85
CA ALA A 89 -12.17 0.54 14.83
C ALA A 89 -12.85 0.25 13.47
N LEU A 90 -13.95 -0.52 13.47
CA LEU A 90 -14.71 -0.77 12.24
C LEU A 90 -15.23 0.53 11.63
N LYS A 91 -15.79 1.44 12.44
CA LYS A 91 -16.27 2.74 11.96
C LYS A 91 -15.14 3.57 11.33
N ILE A 92 -13.98 3.63 11.99
CA ILE A 92 -12.79 4.35 11.47
C ILE A 92 -12.36 3.75 10.13
N TRP A 93 -12.29 2.43 10.02
CA TRP A 93 -11.91 1.78 8.77
C TRP A 93 -12.94 2.05 7.65
N MET A 94 -14.24 1.97 7.96
CA MET A 94 -15.32 2.22 6.98
C MET A 94 -15.30 3.65 6.43
N VAL A 95 -15.10 4.66 7.29
CA VAL A 95 -15.02 6.06 6.80
C VAL A 95 -13.78 6.34 5.96
N ASN A 96 -12.77 5.46 6.00
CA ASN A 96 -11.58 5.54 5.17
C ASN A 96 -11.66 4.68 3.88
N GLY A 97 -12.80 4.06 3.59
CA GLY A 97 -13.02 3.32 2.34
C GLY A 97 -12.95 1.80 2.46
N GLY A 98 -12.92 1.26 3.70
CA GLY A 98 -12.90 -0.19 3.94
C GLY A 98 -14.17 -0.94 3.53
N ASN A 99 -15.23 -0.22 3.16
CA ASN A 99 -16.50 -0.80 2.72
C ASN A 99 -16.34 -1.72 1.50
N THR A 100 -15.45 -1.40 0.55
CA THR A 100 -15.24 -2.25 -0.63
C THR A 100 -14.56 -3.56 -0.25
N THR A 101 -13.54 -3.52 0.60
CA THR A 101 -12.87 -4.72 1.12
C THR A 101 -13.80 -5.57 1.97
N MET A 102 -14.59 -4.96 2.86
CA MET A 102 -15.59 -5.67 3.65
C MET A 102 -16.63 -6.38 2.75
N GLN A 103 -17.09 -5.71 1.69
CA GLN A 103 -17.99 -6.33 0.72
C GLN A 103 -17.31 -7.47 -0.04
N SER A 104 -16.04 -7.31 -0.43
CA SER A 104 -15.24 -8.36 -1.07
C SER A 104 -15.16 -9.62 -0.20
N ILE A 105 -14.93 -9.46 1.10
CA ILE A 105 -14.93 -10.55 2.08
C ILE A 105 -16.29 -11.24 2.17
N ARG A 106 -17.38 -10.47 2.30
CA ARG A 106 -18.74 -11.02 2.38
C ARG A 106 -19.11 -11.81 1.12
N SER A 107 -18.78 -11.28 -0.06
CA SER A 107 -19.02 -11.93 -1.34
C SER A 107 -18.20 -13.22 -1.49
N TYR A 108 -16.90 -13.19 -1.15
CA TYR A 108 -16.02 -14.36 -1.21
C TYR A 108 -16.50 -15.49 -0.30
N LEU A 109 -16.94 -15.14 0.92
CA LEU A 109 -17.50 -16.10 1.89
C LEU A 109 -18.96 -16.48 1.60
N GLN A 110 -19.55 -15.97 0.51
CA GLN A 110 -20.93 -16.25 0.10
C GLN A 110 -21.95 -16.01 1.23
N LYS A 111 -21.80 -14.89 1.97
CA LYS A 111 -22.64 -14.56 3.15
C LYS A 111 -24.13 -14.77 2.91
N ASP A 112 -24.63 -14.36 1.75
CA ASP A 112 -26.07 -14.41 1.43
C ASP A 112 -26.60 -15.83 1.13
N LYS A 113 -25.72 -16.82 0.99
CA LYS A 113 -26.08 -18.23 0.72
C LYS A 113 -25.94 -19.14 1.94
N LEU A 114 -25.39 -18.66 3.03
CA LEU A 114 -25.11 -19.43 4.24
C LEU A 114 -26.11 -19.09 5.35
N THR A 115 -26.36 -20.04 6.24
CA THR A 115 -27.04 -19.74 7.49
C THR A 115 -26.17 -18.83 8.35
N HIS A 116 -26.76 -18.18 9.36
CA HIS A 116 -25.99 -17.35 10.29
C HIS A 116 -24.85 -18.13 10.97
N ASP A 117 -25.12 -19.36 11.42
CA ASP A 117 -24.14 -20.19 12.12
C ASP A 117 -23.04 -20.70 11.18
N ASP A 118 -23.39 -21.14 9.96
CA ASP A 118 -22.39 -21.58 8.98
C ASP A 118 -21.50 -20.41 8.54
N TYR A 119 -22.10 -19.24 8.29
CA TYR A 119 -21.35 -18.04 7.95
C TYR A 119 -20.39 -17.67 9.07
N ARG A 120 -20.83 -17.73 10.33
CA ARG A 120 -19.99 -17.43 11.49
C ARG A 120 -18.75 -18.31 11.53
N VAL A 121 -18.88 -19.62 11.33
CA VAL A 121 -17.75 -20.56 11.35
C VAL A 121 -16.72 -20.24 10.25
N VAL A 122 -17.16 -20.09 9.00
CA VAL A 122 -16.23 -19.83 7.88
C VAL A 122 -15.64 -18.43 7.94
N ARG A 123 -16.43 -17.44 8.39
CA ARG A 123 -15.99 -16.07 8.63
C ARG A 123 -14.88 -16.05 9.66
N ASP A 124 -15.08 -16.64 10.84
CA ASP A 124 -14.10 -16.55 11.91
C ASP A 124 -12.77 -17.19 11.52
N ALA A 125 -12.80 -18.33 10.82
CA ALA A 125 -11.59 -18.96 10.31
C ALA A 125 -10.87 -18.08 9.27
N PHE A 126 -11.62 -17.43 8.39
CA PHE A 126 -11.06 -16.53 7.37
C PHE A 126 -10.48 -15.25 7.99
N LEU A 127 -11.24 -14.58 8.88
CA LEU A 127 -10.80 -13.34 9.53
C LEU A 127 -9.56 -13.56 10.38
N LYS A 128 -9.44 -14.71 11.07
CA LYS A 128 -8.22 -15.07 11.82
C LYS A 128 -7.00 -15.18 10.93
N GLN A 129 -7.09 -15.92 9.82
CA GLN A 129 -5.99 -16.05 8.86
C GLN A 129 -5.60 -14.69 8.25
N LEU A 130 -6.59 -13.88 7.87
CA LEU A 130 -6.33 -12.54 7.35
C LEU A 130 -5.69 -11.63 8.40
N TYR A 131 -6.18 -11.66 9.64
CA TYR A 131 -5.60 -10.91 10.75
C TYR A 131 -4.15 -11.31 11.01
N GLU A 132 -3.85 -12.61 11.08
CA GLU A 132 -2.50 -13.13 11.27
C GLU A 132 -1.56 -12.67 10.15
N TYR A 133 -2.02 -12.69 8.90
CA TYR A 133 -1.26 -12.16 7.77
C TYR A 133 -0.93 -10.67 7.97
N LEU A 134 -1.92 -9.85 8.31
CA LEU A 134 -1.73 -8.40 8.48
C LEU A 134 -0.82 -8.05 9.66
N VAL A 135 -0.96 -8.75 10.80
CA VAL A 135 -0.13 -8.50 11.99
C VAL A 135 1.34 -8.72 11.68
N ASN A 136 1.66 -9.75 10.89
CA ASN A 136 3.03 -10.12 10.55
C ASN A 136 3.67 -9.28 9.42
N LEU A 137 2.94 -8.34 8.80
CA LEU A 137 3.54 -7.46 7.79
C LEU A 137 4.61 -6.55 8.42
N PRO A 138 5.79 -6.41 7.80
CA PRO A 138 6.82 -5.48 8.26
C PRO A 138 6.34 -4.02 8.13
N ASN A 139 6.65 -3.19 9.11
CA ASN A 139 6.33 -1.76 9.06
C ASN A 139 7.32 -0.95 8.21
N TYR A 140 8.55 -1.45 8.07
CA TYR A 140 9.59 -0.90 7.20
C TYR A 140 10.60 -1.98 6.85
N LEU A 141 11.43 -1.75 5.82
CA LEU A 141 12.59 -2.59 5.49
C LEU A 141 13.81 -1.72 5.19
N GLU A 142 14.98 -2.20 5.59
CA GLU A 142 16.27 -1.66 5.14
C GLU A 142 16.86 -2.60 4.08
N ILE A 143 17.12 -2.08 2.89
CA ILE A 143 17.69 -2.86 1.79
C ILE A 143 18.88 -2.13 1.17
N THR A 144 19.78 -2.87 0.52
CA THR A 144 20.91 -2.29 -0.21
C THR A 144 20.88 -2.75 -1.67
N VAL A 145 20.89 -1.79 -2.59
CA VAL A 145 20.97 -2.04 -4.03
C VAL A 145 22.09 -1.17 -4.60
N ASN A 146 23.03 -1.77 -5.34
CA ASN A 146 24.17 -1.04 -5.93
C ASN A 146 24.94 -0.15 -4.93
N LYS A 147 25.22 -0.68 -3.73
CA LYS A 147 25.88 0.02 -2.61
C LYS A 147 25.09 1.22 -2.02
N LYS A 148 23.85 1.44 -2.46
CA LYS A 148 22.94 2.47 -1.93
C LYS A 148 21.96 1.84 -0.95
N ARG A 149 21.83 2.44 0.22
CA ARG A 149 20.91 2.00 1.28
C ARG A 149 19.55 2.66 1.10
N PHE A 150 18.50 1.85 1.04
CA PHE A 150 17.13 2.29 0.95
C PHE A 150 16.35 1.90 2.20
N ILE A 151 15.51 2.82 2.66
CA ILE A 151 14.47 2.56 3.65
C ILE A 151 13.14 2.54 2.92
N LEU A 152 12.50 1.38 2.91
CA LEU A 152 11.14 1.24 2.40
C LEU A 152 10.19 1.39 3.58
N VAL A 153 9.31 2.37 3.54
CA VAL A 153 8.36 2.68 4.62
C VAL A 153 7.09 3.23 4.01
N HIS A 154 5.92 2.92 4.58
CA HIS A 154 4.66 3.34 3.99
C HIS A 154 4.51 4.86 3.95
N ALA A 155 4.55 5.55 5.10
CA ALA A 155 4.36 7.01 5.16
C ALA A 155 5.66 7.79 5.33
N GLY A 156 6.53 7.36 6.26
CA GLY A 156 7.77 8.05 6.52
C GLY A 156 8.37 7.73 7.88
N ILE A 157 9.33 8.55 8.32
CA ILE A 157 9.93 8.44 9.66
C ILE A 157 9.82 9.77 10.39
N ASN A 158 9.66 9.71 11.71
CA ASN A 158 9.82 10.87 12.57
C ASN A 158 11.32 11.23 12.66
N PRO A 159 11.75 12.39 12.16
CA PRO A 159 13.17 12.77 12.09
C PRO A 159 13.82 12.98 13.46
N ARG A 160 13.03 13.05 14.53
CA ARG A 160 13.53 13.23 15.91
C ARG A 160 14.03 11.94 16.55
N TYR A 161 13.72 10.78 15.95
CA TYR A 161 14.06 9.47 16.49
C TYR A 161 14.86 8.66 15.47
N PRO A 162 15.77 7.78 15.91
CA PRO A 162 16.40 6.82 15.02
C PRO A 162 15.37 5.78 14.54
N LEU A 163 15.73 5.02 13.49
CA LEU A 163 14.80 4.15 12.78
C LEU A 163 14.23 3.03 13.67
N GLU A 164 15.05 2.48 14.55
CA GLU A 164 14.69 1.42 15.50
C GLU A 164 13.81 1.89 16.67
N LYS A 165 13.59 3.20 16.82
CA LYS A 165 12.74 3.80 17.86
C LYS A 165 11.50 4.50 17.29
N GLN A 166 11.18 4.23 16.02
CA GLN A 166 9.99 4.80 15.39
C GLN A 166 8.72 4.22 16.02
N ARG A 167 7.71 5.07 16.18
CA ARG A 167 6.36 4.61 16.54
C ARG A 167 5.68 4.11 15.27
N VAL A 168 4.89 3.04 15.39
CA VAL A 168 4.10 2.51 14.26
C VAL A 168 3.19 3.60 13.68
N GLN A 169 2.63 4.46 14.51
CA GLN A 169 1.82 5.59 14.05
C GLN A 169 2.59 6.56 13.15
N ASP A 170 3.87 6.83 13.45
CA ASP A 170 4.68 7.70 12.59
C ASP A 170 4.98 6.97 11.26
N LEU A 171 5.39 5.70 11.31
CA LEU A 171 5.70 4.90 10.11
C LEU A 171 4.55 4.81 9.10
N LEU A 172 3.31 4.84 9.60
CA LEU A 172 2.11 4.61 8.81
C LEU A 172 1.28 5.88 8.51
N TRP A 173 1.45 6.99 9.23
CA TRP A 173 0.63 8.21 9.02
C TRP A 173 1.40 9.52 8.89
N ILE A 174 2.71 9.55 9.12
CA ILE A 174 3.45 10.83 9.08
C ILE A 174 3.42 11.46 7.67
N ARG A 175 3.38 12.79 7.61
CA ARG A 175 3.34 13.56 6.37
C ARG A 175 4.39 14.67 6.39
N ASN A 176 3.95 15.92 6.55
CA ASN A 176 4.75 17.14 6.47
C ASN A 176 6.00 17.07 7.36
N ASP A 177 5.86 16.55 8.58
CA ASP A 177 6.96 16.41 9.55
C ASP A 177 8.09 15.49 9.06
N PHE A 178 7.82 14.62 8.09
CA PHE A 178 8.81 13.76 7.47
C PHE A 178 9.34 14.36 6.16
N TYR A 179 8.50 14.60 5.17
CA TYR A 179 8.99 14.92 3.83
C TYR A 179 9.58 16.33 3.70
N TYR A 180 9.26 17.27 4.61
CA TYR A 180 9.96 18.56 4.72
C TYR A 180 11.20 18.54 5.63
N ALA A 181 11.38 17.47 6.41
CA ALA A 181 12.50 17.40 7.34
C ALA A 181 13.79 16.91 6.66
N ARG A 182 14.91 17.39 7.18
CA ARG A 182 16.22 16.80 6.89
C ARG A 182 16.31 15.46 7.63
N GLY A 183 16.29 14.36 6.87
CA GLY A 183 16.51 13.00 7.41
C GLY A 183 18.00 12.63 7.48
N ASP A 184 18.29 11.37 7.82
CA ASP A 184 19.64 10.80 7.65
C ASP A 184 20.00 10.74 6.16
N LEU A 185 20.99 11.53 5.74
CA LEU A 185 21.42 11.66 4.35
C LEU A 185 22.22 10.44 3.85
N THR A 186 22.56 9.50 4.73
CA THR A 186 23.28 8.27 4.36
C THR A 186 22.35 7.15 3.89
N LYS A 187 21.04 7.46 3.78
CA LYS A 187 19.95 6.56 3.40
C LYS A 187 19.02 7.28 2.42
N VAL A 188 18.34 6.53 1.56
CA VAL A 188 17.25 7.05 0.73
C VAL A 188 15.93 6.43 1.15
N TYR A 189 14.95 7.26 1.46
CA TYR A 189 13.63 6.84 1.90
C TYR A 189 12.68 6.77 0.71
N ILE A 190 12.01 5.64 0.52
CA ILE A 190 10.96 5.48 -0.48
C ILE A 190 9.65 5.31 0.27
N PHE A 191 8.67 6.16 -0.04
CA PHE A 191 7.39 6.24 0.68
C PHE A 191 6.20 6.40 -0.26
N GLY A 192 5.05 5.92 0.20
CA GLY A 192 3.72 6.09 -0.39
C GLY A 192 2.89 7.04 0.46
N HIS A 193 1.62 6.71 0.71
CA HIS A 193 0.68 7.36 1.66
C HIS A 193 0.26 8.82 1.37
N THR A 194 1.24 9.66 1.02
CA THR A 194 1.04 11.04 0.61
C THR A 194 1.07 11.06 -0.92
N PRO A 195 -0.10 11.24 -1.57
CA PRO A 195 -0.18 11.27 -3.02
C PRO A 195 0.76 12.32 -3.60
N THR A 196 1.49 11.94 -4.65
CA THR A 196 2.51 12.81 -5.25
C THR A 196 1.94 14.07 -5.88
N VAL A 197 0.66 14.06 -6.26
CA VAL A 197 -0.09 15.27 -6.67
C VAL A 197 -0.09 16.37 -5.59
N LEU A 198 0.07 16.02 -4.31
CA LEU A 198 0.19 16.96 -3.20
C LEU A 198 1.63 17.41 -2.93
N LEU A 199 2.61 16.72 -3.52
CA LEU A 199 4.05 16.94 -3.32
C LEU A 199 4.69 17.67 -4.51
N ASN A 200 4.28 17.34 -5.73
CA ASN A 200 4.77 17.94 -6.95
C ASN A 200 4.17 19.33 -7.15
N GLU A 201 5.02 20.32 -7.46
CA GLU A 201 4.58 21.70 -7.74
C GLU A 201 3.64 21.77 -8.96
N ASP A 202 3.86 20.91 -9.96
CA ASP A 202 3.05 20.79 -11.16
C ASP A 202 1.75 19.99 -10.96
N ARG A 203 1.50 19.50 -9.73
CA ARG A 203 0.36 18.65 -9.37
C ARG A 203 0.25 17.37 -10.22
N SER A 204 1.36 16.89 -10.78
CA SER A 204 1.40 15.60 -11.46
C SER A 204 1.36 14.44 -10.47
N PHE A 205 0.84 13.30 -10.92
CA PHE A 205 0.90 12.03 -10.18
C PHE A 205 2.22 11.28 -10.38
N ASN A 206 3.23 11.93 -10.99
CA ASN A 206 4.54 11.35 -11.22
C ASN A 206 5.28 11.14 -9.89
N ILE A 207 6.31 10.29 -9.90
CA ILE A 207 7.18 10.10 -8.74
C ILE A 207 7.77 11.46 -8.32
N TRP A 208 7.61 11.78 -7.04
CA TRP A 208 8.20 12.97 -6.44
C TRP A 208 9.62 12.65 -5.93
N PHE A 209 10.55 13.56 -6.20
CA PHE A 209 11.92 13.48 -5.71
C PHE A 209 12.22 14.68 -4.81
N ASP A 210 12.79 14.43 -3.63
CA ASP A 210 13.26 15.50 -2.74
C ASP A 210 14.43 16.24 -3.41
N THR A 211 14.17 17.39 -4.01
CA THR A 211 15.18 18.21 -4.69
C THR A 211 16.09 18.98 -3.73
N VAL A 212 15.70 19.08 -2.45
CA VAL A 212 16.42 19.84 -1.42
C VAL A 212 17.48 18.97 -0.76
N ASN A 213 17.09 17.83 -0.18
CA ASN A 213 18.00 16.94 0.54
C ASN A 213 18.42 15.71 -0.28
N GLN A 214 17.78 15.45 -1.42
CA GLN A 214 18.11 14.36 -2.34
C GLN A 214 18.08 12.96 -1.71
N ASN A 215 17.26 12.78 -0.67
CA ASN A 215 17.21 11.55 0.11
C ASN A 215 15.82 10.96 0.29
N LYS A 216 14.78 11.47 -0.38
CA LYS A 216 13.42 10.91 -0.33
C LYS A 216 12.79 10.82 -1.71
N ILE A 217 11.97 9.79 -1.89
CA ILE A 217 11.25 9.49 -3.13
C ILE A 217 9.81 9.11 -2.76
N GLY A 218 8.85 9.94 -3.18
CA GLY A 218 7.42 9.68 -3.00
C GLY A 218 6.86 9.00 -4.25
N ILE A 219 6.22 7.85 -4.10
CA ILE A 219 5.76 7.03 -5.24
C ILE A 219 4.24 6.82 -5.32
N ASP A 220 3.46 7.28 -4.34
CA ASP A 220 2.00 7.18 -4.36
C ASP A 220 1.40 8.04 -5.49
N GLY A 221 1.02 7.41 -6.60
CA GLY A 221 0.41 8.08 -7.75
C GLY A 221 -1.08 8.40 -7.59
N GLY A 222 -1.61 8.37 -6.36
CA GLY A 222 -2.94 8.88 -6.01
C GLY A 222 -4.10 8.07 -6.59
N LEU A 223 -3.90 6.76 -6.79
CA LEU A 223 -4.85 5.90 -7.52
C LEU A 223 -6.26 5.89 -6.89
N ALA A 224 -6.33 6.09 -5.57
CA ALA A 224 -7.55 6.06 -4.79
C ALA A 224 -7.94 7.41 -4.15
N CYS A 225 -7.40 8.54 -4.63
CA CYS A 225 -7.71 9.88 -4.10
C CYS A 225 -9.09 10.44 -4.48
N GLY A 226 -10.06 9.60 -4.83
CA GLY A 226 -11.41 10.03 -5.25
C GLY A 226 -11.47 10.75 -6.61
N SER A 227 -10.33 10.93 -7.27
CA SER A 227 -10.22 11.46 -8.63
C SER A 227 -10.47 10.35 -9.67
N ILE A 228 -11.02 10.73 -10.83
CA ILE A 228 -10.99 9.89 -12.03
C ILE A 228 -9.56 9.72 -12.57
N TYR A 229 -8.66 10.62 -12.18
CA TYR A 229 -7.24 10.61 -12.50
C TYR A 229 -6.43 9.96 -11.38
N GLY A 230 -5.28 9.39 -11.76
CA GLY A 230 -4.34 8.72 -10.86
C GLY A 230 -3.53 7.69 -11.63
N GLN A 231 -2.47 7.17 -11.02
CA GLN A 231 -1.62 6.16 -11.65
C GLN A 231 -0.93 5.27 -10.62
N LEU A 232 -0.51 4.09 -11.06
CA LEU A 232 0.49 3.29 -10.37
C LEU A 232 1.87 3.72 -10.87
N ASN A 233 2.75 4.08 -9.93
CA ASN A 233 4.16 4.30 -10.21
C ASN A 233 4.97 3.10 -9.72
N CYS A 234 5.88 2.63 -10.56
CA CYS A 234 6.83 1.58 -10.22
C CYS A 234 8.25 2.07 -10.49
N LEU A 235 9.11 1.95 -9.48
CA LEU A 235 10.51 2.34 -9.55
C LEU A 235 11.41 1.09 -9.54
N CYS A 236 12.26 0.94 -10.56
CA CYS A 236 13.33 -0.06 -10.59
C CYS A 236 14.57 0.50 -9.86
N LEU A 237 14.97 -0.12 -8.75
CA LEU A 237 16.11 0.35 -7.95
C LEU A 237 17.47 0.07 -8.59
N ASN A 238 17.54 -0.86 -9.55
CA ASN A 238 18.78 -1.21 -10.23
C ASN A 238 19.28 -0.09 -11.14
N ASP A 239 18.38 0.60 -11.84
CA ASP A 239 18.71 1.59 -12.88
C ASP A 239 17.90 2.90 -12.80
N GLY A 240 16.98 3.01 -11.83
CA GLY A 240 16.13 4.18 -11.67
C GLY A 240 14.99 4.28 -12.69
N LYS A 241 14.78 3.26 -13.54
CA LYS A 241 13.71 3.27 -14.54
C LYS A 241 12.34 3.35 -13.85
N ILE A 242 11.51 4.26 -14.35
CA ILE A 242 10.14 4.46 -13.89
C ILE A 242 9.18 3.83 -14.89
N THR A 243 8.21 3.06 -14.38
CA THR A 243 7.10 2.51 -15.17
C THR A 243 5.79 3.01 -14.58
N VAL A 244 4.90 3.50 -15.44
CA VAL A 244 3.61 4.07 -15.06
C VAL A 244 2.46 3.30 -15.70
N ILE A 245 1.43 3.00 -14.92
CA ILE A 245 0.10 2.57 -15.40
C ILE A 245 -0.92 3.61 -14.96
N LYS A 246 -1.48 4.36 -15.91
CA LYS A 246 -2.53 5.34 -15.64
C LYS A 246 -3.88 4.67 -15.45
N LYS A 247 -4.71 5.23 -14.57
CA LYS A 247 -6.14 4.91 -14.48
C LYS A 247 -6.85 5.41 -15.75
N GLU A 248 -7.79 4.63 -16.28
CA GLU A 248 -8.50 4.99 -17.51
C GLU A 248 -9.19 6.37 -17.37
N GLY A 249 -9.01 7.26 -18.36
CA GLY A 249 -9.48 8.65 -18.36
C GLY A 249 -8.39 9.72 -18.16
N ALA A 250 -7.19 9.34 -17.72
CA ALA A 250 -6.03 10.25 -17.68
C ALA A 250 -5.40 10.38 -19.07
N ASN A 251 -5.90 11.31 -19.89
CA ASN A 251 -5.30 11.62 -21.19
C ASN A 251 -3.83 12.08 -21.03
N ASP A 252 -3.01 11.83 -22.04
CA ASP A 252 -1.62 12.33 -22.15
C ASP A 252 -1.54 13.85 -22.43
N GLU A 253 -2.67 14.53 -22.53
CA GLU A 253 -2.73 15.96 -22.82
C GLU A 253 -2.94 16.75 -21.53
N GLY A 254 -1.86 17.39 -21.08
CA GLY A 254 -1.91 18.39 -20.05
C GLY A 254 -2.92 19.48 -20.41
N SER A 255 -4.09 19.43 -19.79
CA SER A 255 -5.00 20.57 -19.69
C SER A 255 -5.74 20.45 -18.36
N PHE A 256 -5.10 20.94 -17.31
CA PHE A 256 -5.81 21.36 -16.11
C PHE A 256 -6.33 22.77 -16.38
N LEU A 257 -7.66 22.92 -16.45
CA LEU A 257 -8.35 24.17 -16.12
C LEU A 257 -8.74 24.13 -14.64
#